data_AF-A0A2A5AD76-F1
#
_entry.id   AF-A0A2A5AD76-F1
#
_cell.length_a   1.000
_cell.length_b   1.000
_cell.length_c   1.000
_cell.angle_alpha   90.00
_cell.angle_beta   90.00
_cell.angle_gamma   90.00
#
_symmetry.space_group_name_H-M   'P 1'
#
loop_
_entity.id
_entity.type
_entity.pdbx_description
1 polymer ?
#
loop_
_entity_poly.entity_id
_entity_poly.type
_entity_poly.pdbx_seq_one_letter_code
_entity_poly.pdbx_strand_id
1 'polypeptide(L)'
;MKNQIAVVFGSSSIKKDSFSYQEGIDCGKLLGSLDINVMTGGYGGIMEAVSCGASSFGLDVIGVTSETFTFRPEGANSYITKEIVAPNIIERIQIMVKKASFFIVMPGNIGTLNELIMILTLFKVGESSKKLYVWKTPFYEGLKSLQKIGILDKSVLGSIIWIDNVSELNYFLKD
;
A
#
# COMPACT_ATOMS: atom_id res chain seq x y z
N MET A 1 17.69 3.54 9.70
CA MET A 1 16.46 4.34 9.51
C MET A 1 16.50 5.19 8.25
N LYS A 2 17.61 5.87 7.92
CA LYS A 2 17.74 6.60 6.65
C LYS A 2 17.45 5.67 5.45
N ASN A 3 16.47 6.04 4.64
CA ASN A 3 16.06 5.44 3.36
C ASN A 3 15.03 4.28 3.41
N GLN A 4 14.20 4.16 4.44
CA GLN A 4 13.05 3.25 4.39
C GLN A 4 12.00 3.73 3.38
N ILE A 5 11.33 2.77 2.73
CA ILE A 5 10.22 3.01 1.79
C ILE A 5 9.00 2.21 2.27
N ALA A 6 7.95 2.90 2.66
CA ALA A 6 6.63 2.32 2.87
C ALA A 6 5.92 2.18 1.52
N VAL A 7 5.61 0.95 1.12
CA VAL A 7 4.79 0.70 -0.07
C VAL A 7 3.34 0.59 0.35
N VAL A 8 2.52 1.53 -0.13
CA VAL A 8 1.12 1.65 0.25
C VAL A 8 0.21 1.32 -0.93
N PHE A 9 -0.65 0.32 -0.72
CA PHE A 9 -1.69 -0.11 -1.64
C PHE A 9 -3.07 0.28 -1.12
N GLY A 10 -3.99 0.62 -2.03
CA GLY A 10 -5.36 1.01 -1.67
C GLY A 10 -6.18 1.42 -2.88
N SER A 11 -7.46 1.72 -2.66
CA SER A 11 -8.41 2.07 -3.73
C SER A 11 -7.92 3.22 -4.61
N SER A 12 -8.11 3.09 -5.92
CA SER A 12 -7.82 4.12 -6.92
C SER A 12 -9.00 5.07 -7.21
N SER A 13 -10.11 4.89 -6.47
CA SER A 13 -11.42 5.50 -6.78
C SER A 13 -12.22 5.80 -5.51
N ILE A 14 -11.65 6.63 -4.62
CA ILE A 14 -12.37 7.20 -3.47
C ILE A 14 -12.53 8.70 -3.65
N LYS A 15 -13.61 9.25 -3.09
CA LYS A 15 -13.88 10.70 -3.15
C LYS A 15 -13.02 11.44 -2.13
N LYS A 16 -12.55 12.64 -2.48
CA LYS A 16 -11.64 13.46 -1.66
C LYS A 16 -12.24 13.93 -0.33
N ASP A 17 -13.56 14.00 -0.25
CA ASP A 17 -14.34 14.38 0.95
C ASP A 17 -14.71 13.17 1.84
N SER A 18 -14.32 11.96 1.45
CA SER A 18 -14.63 10.75 2.22
C SER A 18 -13.71 10.57 3.42
N PHE A 19 -14.24 9.91 4.45
CA PHE A 19 -13.45 9.48 5.61
C PHE A 19 -12.21 8.68 5.21
N SER A 20 -12.35 7.75 4.26
CA SER A 20 -11.23 6.94 3.77
C SER A 20 -10.13 7.78 3.09
N TYR A 21 -10.49 8.89 2.43
CA TYR A 21 -9.48 9.79 1.86
C TYR A 21 -8.72 10.52 2.97
N GLN A 22 -9.43 11.01 3.99
CA GLN A 22 -8.79 11.62 5.15
C GLN A 22 -7.86 10.64 5.87
N GLU A 23 -8.27 9.39 6.02
CA GLU A 23 -7.45 8.33 6.62
C GLU A 23 -6.18 8.07 5.79
N GLY A 24 -6.27 8.12 4.46
CA GLY A 24 -5.10 8.08 3.57
C GLY A 24 -4.15 9.27 3.79
N ILE A 25 -4.67 10.49 3.93
CA ILE A 25 -3.87 11.67 4.27
C ILE A 25 -3.15 11.47 5.61
N ASP A 26 -3.87 11.00 6.62
CA ASP A 26 -3.31 10.82 7.96
C ASP A 26 -2.23 9.74 7.98
N CYS A 27 -2.41 8.66 7.21
CA CYS A 27 -1.38 7.65 6.96
C CYS A 27 -0.13 8.25 6.31
N GLY A 28 -0.29 9.07 5.25
CA GLY A 28 0.82 9.77 4.60
C GLY A 28 1.57 10.72 5.55
N LYS A 29 0.84 11.48 6.36
CA LYS A 29 1.42 12.38 7.38
C LYS A 29 2.19 11.61 8.45
N LEU A 30 1.64 10.49 8.92
CA LEU A 30 2.32 9.62 9.88
C LEU A 30 3.66 9.15 9.32
N LEU A 31 3.66 8.58 8.10
CA LEU A 31 4.89 8.10 7.45
C LEU A 31 5.91 9.23 7.26
N GLY A 32 5.45 10.40 6.80
CA GLY A 32 6.29 11.59 6.67
C GLY A 32 6.90 12.04 8.00
N SER A 33 6.13 12.04 9.08
CA SER A 33 6.59 12.43 10.41
C SER A 33 7.62 11.47 11.02
N LEU A 34 7.74 10.26 10.46
CA LEU A 34 8.69 9.23 10.87
C LEU A 34 9.91 9.15 9.94
N ASP A 35 10.10 10.13 9.05
CA ASP A 35 11.18 10.16 8.05
C ASP A 35 11.17 8.94 7.09
N ILE A 36 9.98 8.43 6.75
CA ILE A 36 9.78 7.28 5.86
C ILE A 36 9.32 7.76 4.48
N ASN A 37 10.06 7.39 3.43
CA ASN A 37 9.65 7.65 2.05
C ASN A 37 8.38 6.83 1.72
N VAL A 38 7.53 7.39 0.87
CA VAL A 38 6.27 6.75 0.47
C VAL A 38 6.37 6.30 -0.98
N MET A 39 5.88 5.09 -1.25
CA MET A 39 5.67 4.61 -2.61
C MET A 39 4.24 4.13 -2.78
N THR A 40 3.53 4.69 -3.74
CA THR A 40 2.17 4.29 -4.09
C THR A 40 2.10 3.91 -5.56
N GLY A 41 0.92 3.48 -5.99
CA GLY A 41 0.65 3.27 -7.40
C GLY A 41 0.55 4.53 -8.25
N GLY A 42 0.74 5.72 -7.67
CA GLY A 42 0.88 7.00 -8.38
C GLY A 42 -0.42 7.67 -8.83
N TYR A 43 -1.57 7.00 -8.78
CA TYR A 43 -2.84 7.54 -9.29
C TYR A 43 -3.71 8.19 -8.19
N GLY A 44 -5.00 8.38 -8.48
CA GLY A 44 -6.00 8.94 -7.57
C GLY A 44 -6.40 8.05 -6.39
N GLY A 45 -7.34 8.54 -5.58
CA GLY A 45 -7.94 7.78 -4.49
C GLY A 45 -7.03 7.71 -3.25
N ILE A 46 -6.95 6.54 -2.60
CA ILE A 46 -6.08 6.33 -1.42
C ILE A 46 -4.62 6.62 -1.77
N MET A 47 -4.18 6.24 -2.98
CA MET A 47 -2.81 6.49 -3.43
C MET A 47 -2.49 8.00 -3.42
N GLU A 48 -3.38 8.82 -3.98
CA GLU A 48 -3.27 10.28 -3.96
C GLU A 48 -3.37 10.84 -2.54
N ALA A 49 -4.29 10.34 -1.72
CA ALA A 49 -4.44 10.77 -0.33
C ALA A 49 -3.15 10.58 0.49
N VAL A 50 -2.55 9.40 0.39
CA VAL A 50 -1.29 9.07 1.07
C VAL A 50 -0.16 9.92 0.52
N SER A 51 -0.05 10.08 -0.80
CA SER A 51 0.94 10.96 -1.43
C SER A 51 0.77 12.41 -0.97
N CYS A 52 -0.47 12.91 -0.88
CA CYS A 52 -0.79 14.23 -0.36
C CYS A 52 -0.31 14.40 1.08
N GLY A 53 -0.64 13.45 1.97
CA GLY A 53 -0.24 13.50 3.37
C GLY A 53 1.28 13.54 3.56
N ALA A 54 2.02 12.79 2.74
CA ALA A 54 3.48 12.70 2.82
C ALA A 54 4.22 13.88 2.16
N SER A 55 3.57 14.57 1.21
CA SER A 55 4.22 15.59 0.36
C SER A 55 4.86 16.76 1.11
N SER A 56 4.39 17.09 2.31
CA SER A 56 4.85 18.24 3.09
C SER A 56 6.12 17.99 3.92
N PHE A 57 6.67 16.77 3.90
CA PHE A 57 7.79 16.36 4.77
C PHE A 57 9.17 16.39 4.08
N GLY A 58 9.24 16.80 2.81
CA GLY A 58 10.52 16.86 2.08
C GLY A 58 11.15 15.50 1.77
N LEU A 59 10.38 14.42 1.88
CA LEU A 59 10.78 13.04 1.57
C LEU A 59 10.41 12.66 0.13
N ASP A 60 10.91 11.51 -0.32
CA ASP A 60 10.48 10.96 -1.59
C ASP A 60 9.03 10.45 -1.51
N VAL A 61 8.20 10.94 -2.42
CA VAL A 61 6.85 10.44 -2.69
C VAL A 61 6.85 9.85 -4.09
N ILE A 62 6.95 8.53 -4.16
CA ILE A 62 7.21 7.78 -5.38
C ILE A 62 5.90 7.23 -5.94
N GLY A 63 5.60 7.52 -7.20
CA GLY A 63 4.48 6.93 -7.93
C GLY A 63 4.98 5.90 -8.91
N VAL A 64 4.50 4.65 -8.81
CA VAL A 64 4.78 3.62 -9.82
C VAL A 64 3.59 3.47 -10.75
N THR A 65 3.61 4.18 -11.87
CA THR A 65 2.56 4.17 -12.90
C THR A 65 2.80 3.02 -13.89
N SER A 66 1.86 2.79 -14.82
CA SER A 66 2.04 1.80 -15.89
C SER A 66 1.53 2.29 -17.24
N GLU A 67 2.28 1.96 -18.30
CA GLU A 67 1.89 2.18 -19.70
C GLU A 67 0.58 1.45 -20.06
N THR A 68 0.23 0.37 -19.35
CA THR A 68 -1.02 -0.37 -19.56
C THR A 68 -2.27 0.46 -19.23
N PHE A 69 -2.16 1.46 -18.34
CA PHE A 69 -3.30 2.25 -17.89
C PHE A 69 -3.58 3.45 -18.80
N THR A 70 -3.90 3.16 -20.07
CA THR A 70 -4.19 4.14 -21.12
C THR A 70 -5.43 5.02 -20.85
N PHE A 71 -6.30 4.58 -19.95
CA PHE A 71 -7.49 5.31 -19.51
C PHE A 71 -7.22 6.36 -18.42
N ARG A 72 -5.96 6.55 -18.00
CA ARG A 72 -5.54 7.58 -17.03
C ARG A 72 -4.52 8.54 -17.67
N PRO A 73 -4.95 9.41 -18.60
CA PRO A 73 -4.05 10.25 -19.40
C PRO A 73 -3.33 11.32 -18.57
N GLU A 74 -3.82 11.63 -17.36
CA GLU A 74 -3.25 12.64 -16.46
C GLU A 74 -1.92 12.20 -15.81
N GLY A 75 -1.51 10.94 -15.96
CA GLY A 75 -0.27 10.42 -15.38
C GLY A 75 -0.33 10.29 -13.86
N ALA A 76 0.82 10.47 -13.20
CA ALA A 76 0.92 10.46 -11.74
C ALA A 76 0.21 11.68 -11.10
N ASN A 77 -0.30 11.51 -9.88
CA ASN A 77 -0.93 12.60 -9.13
C ASN A 77 0.07 13.71 -8.77
N SER A 78 -0.42 14.92 -8.54
CA SER A 78 0.40 16.13 -8.35
C SER A 78 1.29 16.13 -7.10
N TYR A 79 1.15 15.15 -6.21
CA TYR A 79 1.95 15.03 -4.99
C TYR A 79 3.16 14.11 -5.16
N ILE A 80 3.27 13.41 -6.31
CA ILE A 80 4.41 12.56 -6.62
C ILE A 80 5.64 13.42 -6.91
N THR A 81 6.73 13.16 -6.19
CA THR A 81 8.04 13.79 -6.42
C THR A 81 8.93 12.99 -7.36
N LYS A 82 8.71 11.67 -7.48
CA LYS A 82 9.43 10.78 -8.39
C LYS A 82 8.46 9.79 -9.03
N GLU A 83 8.42 9.76 -10.35
CA GLU A 83 7.63 8.78 -11.10
C GLU A 83 8.52 7.65 -11.64
N ILE A 84 8.03 6.41 -11.53
CA ILE A 84 8.60 5.24 -12.21
C ILE A 84 7.49 4.67 -13.10
N VAL A 85 7.67 4.77 -14.41
CA VAL A 85 6.71 4.22 -15.39
C VAL A 85 7.08 2.76 -15.68
N ALA A 86 6.21 1.83 -15.31
CA ALA A 86 6.39 0.41 -15.59
C ALA A 86 5.71 0.01 -16.91
N PRO A 87 6.32 -0.88 -17.72
CA PRO A 87 5.75 -1.26 -19.02
C PRO A 87 4.44 -2.04 -18.88
N ASN A 88 4.24 -2.77 -17.77
CA ASN A 88 3.03 -3.53 -17.51
C ASN A 88 2.72 -3.68 -16.01
N ILE A 89 1.53 -4.22 -15.70
CA ILE A 89 1.04 -4.41 -14.33
C ILE A 89 1.92 -5.36 -13.51
N ILE A 90 2.50 -6.39 -14.14
CA ILE A 90 3.33 -7.37 -13.44
C ILE A 90 4.63 -6.71 -12.98
N GLU A 91 5.33 -6.03 -13.90
CA GLU A 91 6.56 -5.31 -13.60
C GLU A 91 6.33 -4.17 -12.61
N ARG A 92 5.19 -3.49 -12.68
CA ARG A 92 4.78 -2.48 -11.70
C ARG A 92 4.76 -3.06 -10.28
N ILE A 93 4.08 -4.18 -10.07
CA ILE A 93 4.00 -4.83 -8.76
C ILE A 93 5.40 -5.31 -8.33
N GLN A 94 6.19 -5.88 -9.24
CA GLN A 94 7.56 -6.31 -8.93
C GLN A 94 8.45 -5.16 -8.46
N ILE A 95 8.40 -3.99 -9.12
CA ILE A 95 9.16 -2.79 -8.72
C ILE A 95 8.78 -2.38 -7.30
N MET A 96 7.48 -2.28 -7.02
CA MET A 96 6.97 -1.87 -5.71
C MET A 96 7.41 -2.87 -4.63
N VAL A 97 7.18 -4.17 -4.84
CA VAL A 97 7.56 -5.23 -3.89
C VAL A 97 9.06 -5.27 -3.59
N LYS A 98 9.90 -5.14 -4.63
CA LYS A 98 11.36 -5.17 -4.46
C LYS A 98 11.85 -4.00 -3.62
N LYS A 99 11.31 -2.79 -3.84
CA LYS A 99 11.73 -1.56 -3.16
C LYS A 99 11.14 -1.38 -1.76
N ALA A 100 10.07 -2.09 -1.41
CA ALA A 100 9.43 -1.99 -0.10
C ALA A 100 10.40 -2.29 1.05
N SER A 101 10.41 -1.48 2.09
CA SER A 101 10.92 -1.87 3.41
C SER A 101 9.85 -2.63 4.20
N PHE A 102 8.60 -2.20 4.06
CA PHE A 102 7.41 -2.85 4.57
C PHE A 102 6.19 -2.43 3.72
N PHE A 103 5.09 -3.13 3.92
CA PHE A 103 3.86 -2.94 3.16
C PHE A 103 2.73 -2.42 4.05
N ILE A 104 1.92 -1.54 3.49
CA ILE A 104 0.64 -1.12 4.05
C ILE A 104 -0.45 -1.37 3.01
N VAL A 105 -1.50 -2.09 3.39
CA VAL A 105 -2.67 -2.34 2.54
C VAL A 105 -3.89 -1.70 3.20
N MET A 106 -4.33 -0.59 2.61
CA MET A 106 -5.54 0.14 2.98
C MET A 106 -6.76 -0.40 2.19
N PRO A 107 -8.00 -0.03 2.54
CA PRO A 107 -9.19 -0.50 1.83
C PRO A 107 -9.13 -0.25 0.32
N GLY A 108 -9.51 -1.26 -0.46
CA GLY A 108 -9.43 -1.22 -1.91
C GLY A 108 -10.16 -2.34 -2.63
N ASN A 109 -10.12 -2.28 -3.95
CA ASN A 109 -10.84 -3.22 -4.84
C ASN A 109 -9.91 -4.35 -5.31
N ILE A 110 -10.27 -5.02 -6.41
CA ILE A 110 -9.53 -6.15 -7.00
C ILE A 110 -8.02 -5.90 -7.19
N GLY A 111 -7.62 -4.68 -7.56
CA GLY A 111 -6.19 -4.34 -7.71
C GLY A 111 -5.44 -4.44 -6.38
N THR A 112 -5.99 -3.86 -5.33
CA THR A 112 -5.45 -3.92 -3.96
C THR A 112 -5.44 -5.34 -3.43
N LEU A 113 -6.50 -6.12 -3.71
CA LEU A 113 -6.53 -7.54 -3.36
C LEU A 113 -5.44 -8.33 -4.09
N ASN A 114 -5.23 -8.08 -5.38
CA ASN A 114 -4.17 -8.74 -6.16
C ASN A 114 -2.77 -8.43 -5.58
N GLU A 115 -2.52 -7.18 -5.20
CA GLU A 115 -1.27 -6.77 -4.54
C GLU A 115 -1.09 -7.48 -3.19
N LEU A 116 -2.15 -7.57 -2.37
CA LEU A 116 -2.14 -8.30 -1.10
C LEU A 116 -1.87 -9.80 -1.28
N ILE A 117 -2.60 -10.48 -2.20
CA ILE A 117 -2.41 -11.91 -2.46
C ILE A 117 -1.01 -12.21 -3.00
N MET A 118 -0.44 -11.33 -3.83
CA MET A 118 0.94 -11.45 -4.30
C MET A 118 1.92 -11.43 -3.12
N ILE A 119 1.79 -10.48 -2.19
CA ILE A 119 2.66 -10.42 -1.00
C ILE A 119 2.52 -11.70 -0.16
N LEU A 120 1.29 -12.16 0.09
CA LEU A 120 1.05 -13.40 0.83
C LEU A 120 1.64 -14.63 0.13
N THR A 121 1.64 -14.65 -1.21
CA THR A 121 2.27 -15.71 -2.00
C THR A 121 3.78 -15.70 -1.81
N LEU A 122 4.42 -14.52 -1.85
CA LEU A 122 5.85 -14.37 -1.59
C LEU A 122 6.24 -14.84 -0.19
N PHE A 123 5.41 -14.56 0.81
CA PHE A 123 5.63 -15.06 2.17
C PHE A 123 5.51 -16.58 2.24
N LYS A 124 4.51 -17.16 1.56
CA LYS A 124 4.31 -18.62 1.51
C LYS A 124 5.51 -19.35 0.91
N VAL A 125 6.13 -18.79 -0.13
CA VAL A 125 7.30 -19.40 -0.79
C VAL A 125 8.64 -18.99 -0.16
N GLY A 126 8.64 -18.11 0.85
CA GLY A 126 9.84 -17.66 1.55
C GLY A 126 10.68 -16.62 0.82
N GLU A 127 10.15 -16.00 -0.24
CA GLU A 127 10.84 -14.94 -1.00
C GLU A 127 10.79 -13.57 -0.32
N SER A 128 9.95 -13.41 0.70
CA SER A 128 9.88 -12.19 1.50
C SER A 128 9.44 -12.50 2.94
N SER A 129 9.90 -11.65 3.87
CA SER A 129 9.55 -11.67 5.29
C SER A 129 9.32 -10.25 5.85
N LYS A 130 9.10 -9.29 4.97
CA LYS A 130 8.89 -7.87 5.32
C LYS A 130 7.60 -7.71 6.13
N LYS A 131 7.54 -6.72 7.04
CA LYS A 131 6.30 -6.42 7.79
C LYS A 131 5.17 -6.07 6.82
N LEU A 132 3.97 -6.59 7.06
CA LEU A 132 2.76 -6.36 6.27
C LEU A 132 1.63 -5.90 7.20
N TYR A 133 1.25 -4.63 7.08
CA TYR A 133 0.14 -4.03 7.79
C TYR A 133 -1.09 -4.00 6.90
N VAL A 134 -2.23 -4.49 7.37
CA VAL A 134 -3.46 -4.57 6.56
C VAL A 134 -4.64 -4.06 7.37
N TRP A 135 -5.38 -3.12 6.78
CA TRP A 135 -6.68 -2.71 7.31
C TRP A 135 -7.63 -3.92 7.37
N LYS A 136 -8.20 -4.19 8.55
CA LYS A 136 -9.09 -5.35 8.73
C LYS A 136 -10.25 -5.32 7.75
N THR A 137 -10.93 -4.18 7.63
CA THR A 137 -12.04 -4.03 6.67
C THR A 137 -11.48 -3.56 5.32
N PRO A 138 -11.85 -4.18 4.18
CA PRO A 138 -12.79 -5.28 4.03
C PRO A 138 -12.15 -6.68 4.00
N PHE A 139 -10.83 -6.80 4.17
CA PHE A 139 -10.09 -8.03 3.82
C PHE A 139 -10.22 -9.18 4.83
N TYR A 140 -10.33 -8.89 6.12
CA TYR A 140 -10.18 -9.86 7.21
C TYR A 140 -11.14 -11.05 7.07
N GLU A 141 -12.45 -10.79 6.98
CA GLU A 141 -13.46 -11.85 6.90
C GLU A 141 -13.33 -12.68 5.62
N GLY A 142 -12.99 -12.04 4.49
CA GLY A 142 -12.76 -12.72 3.23
C GLY A 142 -11.56 -13.67 3.31
N LEU A 143 -10.42 -13.17 3.76
CA LEU A 143 -9.21 -13.98 3.91
C LEU A 143 -9.39 -15.08 4.98
N LYS A 144 -10.09 -14.81 6.08
CA LYS A 144 -10.48 -15.82 7.07
C LYS A 144 -11.35 -16.92 6.47
N SER A 145 -12.28 -16.58 5.60
CA SER A 145 -13.14 -17.55 4.92
C SER A 145 -12.32 -18.45 3.99
N LEU A 146 -11.39 -17.88 3.22
CA LEU A 146 -10.44 -18.63 2.39
C LEU A 146 -9.55 -19.56 3.22
N GLN A 147 -9.14 -19.14 4.43
CA GLN A 147 -8.43 -20.00 5.37
C GLN A 147 -9.28 -21.18 5.84
N LYS A 148 -10.55 -20.94 6.21
CA LYS A 148 -11.44 -22.00 6.72
C LYS A 148 -11.66 -23.13 5.70
N ILE A 149 -11.64 -22.80 4.41
CA ILE A 149 -11.81 -23.77 3.32
C ILE A 149 -10.47 -24.33 2.78
N GLY A 150 -9.34 -24.02 3.44
CA GLY A 150 -8.04 -24.59 3.12
C GLY A 150 -7.30 -23.96 1.94
N ILE A 151 -7.76 -22.81 1.43
CA ILE A 151 -7.03 -22.07 0.36
C ILE A 151 -5.86 -21.28 0.94
N LEU A 152 -6.04 -20.68 2.13
CA LEU A 152 -4.99 -19.91 2.80
C LEU A 152 -4.51 -20.60 4.08
N ASP A 153 -3.20 -20.79 4.19
CA ASP A 153 -2.59 -21.40 5.36
C ASP A 153 -2.68 -20.50 6.60
N LYS A 154 -2.71 -21.14 7.77
CA LYS A 154 -2.67 -20.44 9.06
C LYS A 154 -1.39 -19.64 9.26
N SER A 155 -0.25 -20.15 8.81
CA SER A 155 1.03 -19.45 8.88
C SER A 155 1.03 -18.18 8.01
N VAL A 156 0.44 -18.24 6.82
CA VAL A 156 0.36 -17.10 5.90
C VAL A 156 -0.51 -15.99 6.49
N LEU A 157 -1.71 -16.29 6.99
CA LEU A 157 -2.52 -15.25 7.66
C LEU A 157 -1.90 -14.75 8.98
N GLY A 158 -1.09 -15.58 9.64
CA GLY A 158 -0.34 -15.19 10.83
C GLY A 158 0.78 -14.16 10.57
N SER A 159 1.18 -13.96 9.32
CA SER A 159 2.16 -12.94 8.93
C SER A 159 1.58 -11.53 8.81
N ILE A 160 0.25 -11.40 8.78
CA ILE A 160 -0.44 -10.11 8.66
C ILE A 160 -0.53 -9.45 10.04
N ILE A 161 -0.09 -8.20 10.12
CA ILE A 161 -0.37 -7.31 11.24
C ILE A 161 -1.67 -6.57 10.92
N TRP A 162 -2.75 -6.99 11.57
CA TRP A 162 -4.07 -6.43 11.37
C TRP A 162 -4.24 -5.12 12.14
N ILE A 163 -4.72 -4.09 11.45
CA ILE A 163 -4.97 -2.76 12.02
C ILE A 163 -6.36 -2.26 11.62
N ASP A 164 -6.95 -1.41 12.46
CA ASP A 164 -8.25 -0.77 12.20
C ASP A 164 -8.13 0.71 11.80
N ASN A 165 -7.01 1.36 12.11
CA ASN A 165 -6.81 2.79 11.87
C ASN A 165 -5.32 3.20 11.92
N VAL A 166 -5.05 4.46 11.59
CA VAL A 166 -3.71 5.07 11.58
C VAL A 166 -3.07 5.10 12.98
N SER A 167 -3.85 5.20 14.06
CA SER A 167 -3.30 5.21 15.42
C SER A 167 -2.69 3.86 15.80
N GLU A 168 -3.31 2.75 15.41
CA GLU A 168 -2.74 1.41 15.58
C GLU A 168 -1.49 1.22 14.70
N LEU A 169 -1.51 1.72 13.47
CA LEU A 169 -0.32 1.71 12.61
C LEU A 169 0.85 2.45 13.27
N ASN A 170 0.61 3.64 13.83
CA ASN A 170 1.63 4.42 14.55
C ASN A 170 2.21 3.67 15.75
N TYR A 171 1.37 2.95 16.50
CA TYR A 171 1.83 2.11 17.60
C TYR A 171 2.84 1.06 17.10
N PHE A 172 2.48 0.29 16.06
CA PHE A 172 3.36 -0.76 15.52
C PHE A 172 4.62 -0.26 14.80
N LEU A 173 4.61 0.97 14.27
CA LEU A 173 5.78 1.53 13.61
C LEU A 173 6.81 2.10 14.59
N LYS A 174 6.43 2.34 15.85
CA LYS A 174 7.33 2.81 16.91
C LYS A 174 7.96 1.67 17.71
N ASP A 175 7.42 0.45 17.59
CA ASP A 175 7.95 -0.81 18.13
C ASP A 175 8.98 -1.47 17.19
#